data_AF-A0A928GAL1-F1
#
_entry.id   AF-A0A928GAL1-F1
#
_cell.length_a   1.000
_cell.length_b   1.000
_cell.length_c   1.000
_cell.angle_alpha   90.00
_cell.angle_beta   90.00
_cell.angle_gamma   90.00
#
_symmetry.space_group_name_H-M   'P 1'
#
loop_
_entity.id
_entity.type
_entity.pdbx_description
1 polymer ?
#
loop_
_entity_poly.entity_id
_entity_poly.type
_entity_poly.pdbx_seq_one_letter_code
_entity_poly.pdbx_strand_id
1 'polypeptide(L)'
;MENLGITIPAGTRKEDIKARERIIKDFYAKWISEHPDKKIWNEDLQDYICVKYQSINETYNKAARRYESTLAVFRLTEVMEKAVFKEEKPTKPGDKNQKPYSKLLILLYDGIKLTVGVQKTTQEKVQYCLTALGSTSK
;
A
#
# COMPACT_ATOMS: atom_id res chain seq x y z
N MET A 1 6.73 14.37 13.88
CA MET A 1 6.99 13.28 12.92
C MET A 1 8.50 13.17 12.79
N GLU A 2 9.08 12.12 13.36
CA GLU A 2 10.54 11.94 13.39
C GLU A 2 11.11 11.87 11.97
N ASN A 3 12.04 12.78 11.70
CA ASN A 3 12.87 12.81 10.51
C ASN A 3 13.69 11.50 10.47
N LEU A 4 13.31 10.55 9.62
CA LEU A 4 14.10 9.33 9.40
C LEU A 4 15.50 9.59 8.81
N GLY A 5 15.93 10.84 8.61
CA GLY A 5 17.21 11.17 7.95
C GLY A 5 17.30 10.70 6.49
N ILE A 6 16.21 10.14 5.94
CA ILE A 6 16.13 9.61 4.58
C ILE A 6 15.68 10.75 3.67
N THR A 7 16.59 11.21 2.81
CA THR A 7 16.26 12.13 1.71
C THR A 7 15.52 11.36 0.61
N ILE A 8 14.21 11.60 0.47
CA ILE A 8 13.41 11.01 -0.60
C ILE A 8 13.45 11.96 -1.80
N PRO A 9 13.98 11.53 -2.97
CA PRO A 9 14.04 12.40 -4.14
C PRO A 9 12.63 12.69 -4.67
N ALA A 10 12.35 13.96 -4.98
CA ALA A 10 11.06 14.40 -5.52
C ALA A 10 10.98 14.36 -7.05
N GLY A 11 12.12 14.22 -7.73
CA GLY A 11 12.20 14.25 -9.19
C GLY A 11 11.51 13.06 -9.88
N THR A 12 11.34 13.17 -11.20
CA THR A 12 10.65 12.16 -12.02
C THR A 12 11.61 11.35 -12.90
N ARG A 13 12.92 11.56 -12.74
CA ARG A 13 13.93 10.81 -13.51
C ARG A 13 13.95 9.35 -13.08
N LYS A 14 14.50 8.49 -13.94
CA LYS A 14 14.59 7.05 -13.69
C LYS A 14 15.39 6.75 -12.41
N GLU A 15 16.40 7.56 -12.13
CA GLU A 15 17.26 7.46 -10.94
C GLU A 15 16.46 7.78 -9.67
N ASP A 16 15.61 8.83 -9.71
CA ASP A 16 14.73 9.20 -8.59
C ASP A 16 13.73 8.09 -8.29
N ILE A 17 13.10 7.54 -9.34
CA ILE A 17 12.15 6.43 -9.20
C ILE A 17 12.85 5.22 -8.57
N LYS A 18 14.02 4.81 -9.10
CA LYS A 18 14.80 3.68 -8.54
C LYS A 18 15.20 3.91 -7.08
N ALA A 19 15.58 5.13 -6.72
CA ALA A 19 15.88 5.46 -5.33
C ALA A 19 14.65 5.29 -4.43
N ARG A 20 13.48 5.77 -4.87
CA ARG A 20 12.21 5.55 -4.15
C ARG A 20 11.81 4.09 -4.06
N GLU A 21 12.04 3.28 -5.09
CA GLU A 21 11.81 1.83 -5.05
C GLU A 21 12.65 1.17 -3.95
N ARG A 22 13.92 1.54 -3.81
CA ARG A 22 14.81 1.05 -2.74
C ARG A 22 14.31 1.48 -1.37
N ILE A 23 14.00 2.76 -1.21
CA ILE A 23 13.47 3.33 0.04
C ILE A 23 12.20 2.60 0.50
N ILE A 24 11.26 2.32 -0.42
CA ILE A 24 10.03 1.57 -0.10
C ILE A 24 10.36 0.14 0.34
N LYS A 25 11.28 -0.56 -0.34
CA LYS A 25 11.69 -1.91 0.03
C LYS A 25 12.34 -1.95 1.41
N ASP A 26 13.23 -1.00 1.70
CA ASP A 26 13.91 -0.87 2.98
C ASP A 26 12.91 -0.57 4.11
N PHE A 27 11.94 0.31 3.83
CA PHE A 27 10.82 0.58 4.74
C PHE A 27 10.05 -0.69 5.08
N TYR A 28 9.62 -1.47 4.08
CA TYR A 28 8.88 -2.72 4.34
C TYR A 28 9.73 -3.76 5.08
N ALA A 29 11.03 -3.85 4.80
CA ALA A 29 11.93 -4.75 5.52
C ALA A 29 12.01 -4.38 7.01
N LYS A 30 12.18 -3.09 7.31
CA LYS A 30 12.13 -2.58 8.69
C LYS A 30 10.76 -2.81 9.34
N TRP A 31 9.69 -2.46 8.65
CA TRP A 31 8.33 -2.62 9.14
C TRP A 31 8.01 -4.08 9.50
N ILE A 32 8.44 -5.04 8.66
CA ILE A 32 8.29 -6.48 8.92
C ILE A 32 9.06 -6.92 10.16
N SER A 33 10.25 -6.35 10.41
CA SER A 33 11.01 -6.66 11.63
C SER A 33 10.32 -6.16 12.90
N GLU A 34 9.55 -5.08 12.79
CA GLU A 34 8.76 -4.50 13.88
C GLU A 34 7.38 -5.18 14.03
N HIS A 35 6.86 -5.78 12.95
CA HIS A 35 5.55 -6.44 12.88
C HIS A 35 5.69 -7.88 12.34
N PRO A 36 6.18 -8.83 13.17
CA PRO A 36 6.53 -10.17 12.71
C PRO A 36 5.34 -11.01 12.21
N ASP A 37 4.13 -10.73 12.69
CA ASP A 37 2.88 -11.34 12.25
C ASP A 37 2.34 -10.73 10.93
N LYS A 38 2.90 -9.60 10.51
CA LYS A 38 2.66 -8.92 9.23
C LYS A 38 1.20 -8.60 8.99
N LYS A 39 0.47 -8.21 10.04
CA LYS A 39 -0.95 -7.85 9.94
C LYS A 39 -1.26 -6.68 10.87
N ILE A 40 -2.26 -5.90 10.48
CA ILE A 40 -2.79 -4.79 11.28
C ILE A 40 -4.31 -4.94 11.32
N TRP A 41 -4.89 -4.75 12.51
CA TRP A 41 -6.34 -4.69 12.67
C TRP A 41 -6.88 -3.40 12.06
N ASN A 42 -7.86 -3.50 11.16
CA ASN A 42 -8.54 -2.32 10.61
C ASN A 42 -9.86 -2.08 11.35
N GLU A 43 -10.03 -0.85 11.84
CA GLU A 43 -11.19 -0.46 12.68
C GLU A 43 -12.52 -0.50 11.92
N ASP A 44 -12.54 -0.12 10.65
CA ASP A 44 -13.78 -0.05 9.86
C ASP A 44 -14.22 -1.43 9.34
N LEU A 45 -13.28 -2.22 8.83
CA LEU A 45 -13.54 -3.58 8.35
C LEU A 45 -13.76 -4.59 9.48
N GLN A 46 -13.36 -4.26 10.71
CA GLN A 46 -13.36 -5.18 11.86
C GLN A 46 -12.66 -6.50 11.53
N ASP A 47 -11.50 -6.40 10.85
CA ASP A 47 -10.69 -7.56 10.47
C ASP A 47 -9.22 -7.16 10.24
N TYR A 48 -8.33 -8.16 10.23
CA TYR A 48 -6.92 -7.97 9.95
C TYR A 48 -6.66 -7.79 8.45
N ILE A 49 -5.82 -6.80 8.12
CA ILE A 49 -5.21 -6.65 6.81
C ILE A 49 -3.77 -7.18 6.89
N CYS A 50 -3.46 -8.18 6.06
CA CYS A 50 -2.15 -8.82 6.02
C CYS A 50 -1.24 -8.17 4.95
N VAL A 51 0.05 -8.04 5.26
CA VAL A 51 1.10 -7.66 4.30
C VAL A 51 1.80 -8.93 3.82
N LYS A 52 1.78 -9.17 2.51
CA LYS A 52 2.47 -10.29 1.86
C LYS A 52 3.54 -9.76 0.90
N TYR A 53 4.44 -10.63 0.44
CA TYR A 53 5.49 -10.25 -0.50
C TYR A 53 4.93 -9.60 -1.79
N GLN A 54 3.78 -10.09 -2.26
CA GLN A 54 3.09 -9.51 -3.42
C GLN A 54 2.68 -8.04 -3.19
N SER A 55 2.25 -7.72 -1.97
CA SER A 55 1.86 -6.38 -1.53
C SER A 55 2.99 -5.38 -1.68
N ILE A 56 4.20 -5.79 -1.27
CA ILE A 56 5.43 -5.00 -1.37
C ILE A 56 5.76 -4.76 -2.84
N ASN A 57 5.66 -5.80 -3.67
CA ASN A 57 5.98 -5.71 -5.09
C ASN A 57 5.07 -4.77 -5.86
N GLU A 58 3.77 -4.84 -5.61
CA GLU A 58 2.79 -3.95 -6.22
C GLU A 58 2.93 -2.52 -5.72
N THR A 59 3.16 -2.35 -4.42
CA THR A 59 3.30 -1.02 -3.80
C THR A 59 4.55 -0.32 -4.30
N TYR A 60 5.72 -0.96 -4.33
CA TYR A 60 6.92 -0.28 -4.84
C TYR A 60 6.77 0.10 -6.32
N ASN A 61 6.21 -0.77 -7.17
CA ASN A 61 6.05 -0.52 -8.61
C ASN A 61 5.12 0.66 -8.92
N LYS A 62 4.11 0.88 -8.06
CA LYS A 62 3.11 1.95 -8.23
C LYS A 62 3.50 3.22 -7.48
N ALA A 63 3.83 3.10 -6.20
CA ALA A 63 4.07 4.22 -5.32
C ALA A 63 5.38 4.96 -5.63
N ALA A 64 6.44 4.28 -6.08
CA ALA A 64 7.72 4.92 -6.41
C ALA A 64 7.63 5.90 -7.60
N ARG A 65 6.56 5.81 -8.41
CA ARG A 65 6.35 6.68 -9.58
C ARG A 65 5.90 8.09 -9.21
N ARG A 66 5.37 8.29 -8.00
CA ARG A 66 4.90 9.58 -7.50
C ARG A 66 5.47 9.84 -6.12
N TYR A 67 6.01 11.04 -5.92
CA TYR A 67 6.62 11.42 -4.67
C TYR A 67 5.64 11.30 -3.50
N GLU A 68 4.41 11.79 -3.67
CA GLU A 68 3.36 11.78 -2.65
C GLU A 68 2.94 10.34 -2.31
N SER A 69 2.92 9.45 -3.30
CA SER A 69 2.62 8.04 -3.04
C SER A 69 3.75 7.34 -2.29
N THR A 70 5.00 7.75 -2.52
CA THR A 70 6.14 7.26 -1.73
C THR A 70 6.05 7.75 -0.29
N LEU A 71 5.69 9.02 -0.05
CA LEU A 71 5.43 9.54 1.30
C LEU A 71 4.29 8.79 1.99
N ALA A 72 3.22 8.47 1.25
CA ALA A 72 2.08 7.75 1.79
C ALA A 72 2.45 6.35 2.32
N VAL A 73 3.48 5.68 1.76
CA VAL A 73 3.95 4.36 2.24
C VAL A 73 4.46 4.45 3.68
N PHE A 74 5.08 5.56 4.08
CA PHE A 74 5.56 5.73 5.46
C PHE A 74 4.44 5.82 6.49
N ARG A 75 3.19 5.97 6.04
CA ARG A 75 1.97 5.93 6.87
C ARG A 75 1.27 4.58 6.81
N LEU A 76 1.94 3.51 6.36
CA LEU A 76 1.33 2.20 6.14
C LEU A 76 0.52 1.71 7.33
N THR A 77 1.10 1.68 8.54
CA THR A 77 0.41 1.20 9.75
C THR A 77 -0.87 2.00 10.02
N GLU A 78 -0.73 3.33 10.06
CA GLU A 78 -1.84 4.26 10.31
C GLU A 78 -2.96 4.10 9.28
N VAL A 79 -2.60 3.97 7.99
CA VAL A 79 -3.56 3.78 6.89
C VAL A 79 -4.23 2.40 7.00
N MET A 80 -3.49 1.34 7.32
CA MET A 80 -4.07 0.00 7.49
C MET A 80 -5.02 -0.07 8.69
N GLU A 81 -4.72 0.65 9.77
CA GLU A 81 -5.54 0.70 10.98
C GLU A 81 -6.84 1.49 10.75
N LYS A 82 -6.72 2.69 10.15
CA LYS A 82 -7.79 3.70 10.16
C LYS A 82 -8.52 3.94 8.85
N ALA A 83 -8.05 3.36 7.74
CA ALA A 83 -8.72 3.60 6.46
C ALA A 83 -10.12 2.99 6.44
N VAL A 84 -11.05 3.77 5.89
CA VAL A 84 -12.48 3.46 5.85
C VAL A 84 -12.85 2.88 4.49
N PHE A 85 -13.66 1.83 4.48
CA PHE A 85 -14.17 1.21 3.27
C PHE A 85 -14.96 2.22 2.43
N LYS A 86 -14.62 2.29 1.15
CA LYS A 86 -15.28 3.18 0.18
C LYS A 86 -16.12 2.41 -0.83
N GLU A 87 -15.53 1.38 -1.43
CA GLU A 87 -16.17 0.61 -2.50
C GLU A 87 -15.50 -0.74 -2.69
N GLU A 88 -16.26 -1.67 -3.28
CA GLU A 88 -15.77 -2.94 -3.78
C GLU A 88 -15.58 -2.87 -5.29
N LYS A 89 -14.50 -3.47 -5.80
CA LYS A 89 -14.22 -3.57 -7.23
C LYS A 89 -13.94 -5.01 -7.65
N PRO A 90 -14.39 -5.41 -8.85
CA PRO A 90 -13.98 -6.67 -9.43
C PRO A 90 -12.47 -6.65 -9.68
N THR A 91 -11.86 -7.83 -9.62
CA THR A 91 -10.48 -7.99 -10.09
C THR A 91 -10.42 -7.78 -11.61
N LYS A 92 -9.28 -7.26 -12.09
CA LYS A 92 -9.06 -7.05 -13.52
C LYS A 92 -8.84 -8.39 -14.23
N PRO A 93 -9.63 -8.72 -15.27
CA PRO A 93 -9.39 -9.92 -16.07
C PRO A 93 -7.97 -9.93 -16.67
N GLY A 94 -7.26 -11.05 -16.53
CA GLY A 94 -5.89 -11.21 -17.05
C GLY A 94 -4.78 -10.62 -16.19
N ASP A 95 -5.08 -9.87 -15.12
CA ASP A 95 -4.05 -9.37 -14.20
C ASP A 95 -3.55 -10.50 -13.30
N LYS A 96 -2.33 -10.97 -13.57
CA LYS A 96 -1.68 -12.05 -12.80
C LYS A 96 -1.57 -11.73 -11.31
N ASN A 97 -1.44 -10.45 -10.96
CA ASN A 97 -1.32 -10.03 -9.57
C ASN A 97 -2.68 -9.95 -8.87
N GLN A 98 -3.78 -9.88 -9.61
CA GLN A 98 -5.13 -9.91 -9.03
C GLN A 98 -5.79 -11.29 -9.07
N LYS A 99 -5.27 -12.23 -9.86
CA LYS A 99 -5.76 -13.61 -9.97
C LYS A 99 -6.06 -14.31 -8.62
N PRO A 100 -5.25 -14.15 -7.55
CA PRO A 100 -5.51 -14.79 -6.26
C PRO A 100 -6.73 -14.22 -5.50
N TYR A 101 -7.21 -13.04 -5.88
CA TYR A 101 -8.27 -12.33 -5.15
C TYR A 101 -9.63 -12.55 -5.81
N SER A 102 -10.67 -12.69 -5.00
CA SER A 102 -12.06 -12.71 -5.47
C SER A 102 -12.51 -11.29 -5.87
N LYS A 103 -12.10 -10.31 -5.07
CA LYS A 103 -12.44 -8.90 -5.19
C LYS A 103 -11.38 -8.00 -4.58
N LEU A 104 -11.45 -6.72 -4.90
CA LEU A 104 -10.66 -5.67 -4.29
C LEU A 104 -11.57 -4.75 -3.48
N LEU A 105 -11.13 -4.39 -2.28
CA LEU A 105 -11.74 -3.36 -1.44
C LEU A 105 -10.89 -2.10 -1.56
N ILE A 106 -11.55 -0.97 -1.78
CA ILE A 106 -10.91 0.34 -1.79
C ILE A 106 -11.21 1.01 -0.47
N LEU A 107 -10.16 1.28 0.31
CA LEU A 107 -10.22 1.99 1.57
C LEU A 107 -9.52 3.35 1.43
N LEU A 108 -10.02 4.36 2.14
CA LEU A 108 -9.50 5.72 2.08
C LEU A 108 -9.13 6.24 3.46
N TYR A 109 -8.01 6.95 3.54
CA TYR A 109 -7.59 7.67 4.74
C TYR A 109 -6.76 8.89 4.33
N ASP A 110 -7.20 10.10 4.70
CA ASP A 110 -6.42 11.34 4.53
C ASP A 110 -5.77 11.51 3.14
N GLY A 111 -6.58 11.39 2.09
CA GLY A 111 -6.10 11.48 0.70
C GLY A 111 -5.26 10.29 0.22
N ILE A 112 -5.08 9.24 1.03
CA ILE A 112 -4.41 7.99 0.68
C ILE A 112 -5.45 6.94 0.34
N LYS A 113 -5.22 6.23 -0.76
CA LYS A 113 -5.99 5.06 -1.17
C LYS A 113 -5.22 3.79 -0.84
N LEU A 114 -5.82 2.97 0.01
CA LEU A 114 -5.40 1.60 0.29
C LEU A 114 -6.28 0.64 -0.54
N THR A 115 -5.67 -0.18 -1.37
CA THR A 115 -6.36 -1.27 -2.05
C THR A 115 -6.06 -2.56 -1.32
N VAL A 116 -7.10 -3.32 -0.98
CA VAL A 116 -7.03 -4.58 -0.26
C VAL A 116 -7.64 -5.68 -1.12
N GLY A 117 -6.91 -6.77 -1.36
CA GLY A 117 -7.45 -7.94 -2.04
C GLY A 117 -8.04 -8.93 -1.05
N VAL A 118 -9.20 -9.51 -1.35
CA VAL A 118 -9.77 -10.62 -0.55
C VAL A 118 -9.35 -11.93 -1.20
N GLN A 119 -8.55 -12.75 -0.52
CA GLN A 119 -8.07 -14.03 -1.07
C GLN A 119 -9.23 -14.99 -1.33
N LYS A 120 -9.23 -15.65 -2.49
CA LYS A 120 -10.30 -16.59 -2.87
C LYS A 120 -10.44 -17.75 -1.89
N THR A 121 -9.33 -18.32 -1.43
CA THR A 121 -9.29 -19.55 -0.63
C THR A 121 -9.46 -19.28 0.85
N THR A 122 -8.66 -18.36 1.41
CA THR A 122 -8.60 -18.10 2.86
C THR A 122 -9.56 -17.00 3.31
N GLN A 123 -10.12 -16.22 2.39
CA GLN A 123 -10.85 -14.98 2.67
C GLN A 123 -10.02 -13.90 3.39
N GLU A 124 -8.71 -14.10 3.53
CA GLU A 124 -7.81 -13.10 4.12
C GLU A 124 -7.83 -11.81 3.31
N LYS A 125 -7.86 -10.68 4.02
CA LYS A 125 -7.68 -9.35 3.46
C LYS A 125 -6.19 -9.08 3.37
N VAL A 126 -5.70 -8.84 2.17
CA VAL A 126 -4.28 -8.63 1.89
C VAL A 126 -4.08 -7.24 1.33
N GLN A 127 -3.16 -6.47 1.89
CA GLN A 127 -2.74 -5.20 1.33
C GLN A 127 -2.27 -5.44 -0.12
N TYR A 128 -2.88 -4.78 -1.10
CA TYR A 128 -2.52 -4.97 -2.52
C TYR A 128 -1.66 -3.81 -3.01
N CYS A 129 -2.09 -2.57 -2.82
CA CYS A 129 -1.27 -1.40 -3.09
C CYS A 129 -1.71 -0.19 -2.24
N LEU A 130 -0.79 0.72 -1.98
CA LEU A 130 -1.04 2.00 -1.31
C LEU A 130 -0.57 3.14 -2.22
N THR A 131 -1.43 4.13 -2.46
CA THR A 131 -1.13 5.27 -3.34
C THR A 131 -1.78 6.54 -2.82
N ALA A 132 -1.12 7.67 -2.96
CA ALA A 132 -1.75 8.97 -2.76
C ALA A 132 -2.76 9.24 -3.89
N LEU A 133 -3.96 9.68 -3.51
CA LEU A 133 -4.87 10.36 -4.42
C LEU A 133 -4.27 11.76 -4.61
N GLY A 134 -3.57 11.96 -5.72
CA GLY A 134 -3.03 13.28 -6.03
C GLY A 134 -4.13 14.34 -5.92
N SER A 135 -3.76 15.57 -5.53
CA SER A 135 -4.68 16.70 -5.57
C SER A 135 -5.27 16.78 -6.97
N THR A 136 -6.49 16.30 -7.15
CA THR A 136 -7.28 16.67 -8.31
C THR A 136 -7.56 18.15 -8.13
N SER A 137 -6.69 19.00 -8.68
CA SER A 137 -7.11 20.32 -9.12
C SER A 137 -8.27 20.07 -10.08
N LYS A 138 -9.49 20.23 -9.56
CA LYS A 138 -10.64 20.53 -10.39
C LYS A 138 -10.56 22.00 -10.78
#